data_AF-A0A5B7UHU4-F1
#
_entry.id   AF-A0A5B7UHU4-F1
#
_cell.length_a   1.000
_cell.length_b   1.000
_cell.length_c   1.000
_cell.angle_alpha   90.00
_cell.angle_beta   90.00
_cell.angle_gamma   90.00
#
_symmetry.space_group_name_H-M   'P 1'
#
loop_
_entity.id
_entity.type
_entity.pdbx_description
1 polymer ?
#
loop_
_entity_poly.entity_id
_entity_poly.type
_entity_poly.pdbx_seq_one_letter_code
_entity_poly.pdbx_strand_id
1 'polypeptide(L)'
;MKTKKSKNSIIICYDISNTKVRTKFSKFLEKYGVRLQMSVFELEHSTRLLNVIEEQIKQYFEPLFEDCDSIFIFYTNLNKAVRYGASKHLDNGLIFLDFTEGG
;
A
#
# COMPACT_ATOMS: atom_id res chain seq x y z
N MET A 1 28.38 -11.39 -7.90
CA MET A 1 27.22 -11.10 -7.02
C MET A 1 26.47 -9.92 -7.62
N LYS A 2 25.22 -10.09 -8.09
CA LYS A 2 24.40 -8.97 -8.58
C LYS A 2 23.88 -8.21 -7.35
N THR A 3 24.32 -6.97 -7.16
CA THR A 3 23.79 -6.08 -6.13
C THR A 3 22.31 -5.82 -6.40
N LYS A 4 21.43 -6.27 -5.50
CA LYS A 4 19.99 -5.95 -5.53
C LYS A 4 19.88 -4.42 -5.43
N LYS A 5 19.45 -3.76 -6.51
CA LYS A 5 19.24 -2.30 -6.56
C LYS A 5 18.36 -1.90 -5.38
N SER A 6 18.77 -0.89 -4.60
CA SER A 6 17.97 -0.39 -3.50
C SER A 6 16.67 0.21 -4.05
N LYS A 7 15.56 -0.52 -3.91
CA LYS A 7 14.24 0.00 -4.21
C LYS A 7 13.83 0.90 -3.04
N ASN A 8 13.80 2.21 -3.28
CA ASN A 8 13.10 3.12 -2.38
C ASN A 8 11.61 2.90 -2.62
N SER A 9 10.87 2.67 -1.55
CA SER A 9 9.44 2.41 -1.55
C SER A 9 8.74 3.37 -0.59
N ILE A 10 7.50 3.70 -0.90
CA ILE A 10 6.62 4.40 0.03
C ILE A 10 5.73 3.36 0.68
N ILE A 11 5.57 3.45 2.00
CA ILE A 11 4.61 2.65 2.74
C ILE A 11 3.49 3.55 3.22
N ILE A 12 2.26 3.15 2.89
CA ILE A 12 1.05 3.80 3.41
C ILE A 12 0.39 2.82 4.37
N CYS A 13 0.32 3.22 5.64
CA CYS A 13 -0.43 2.53 6.68
C CYS A 13 -1.68 3.35 7.01
N TYR A 14 -2.79 2.70 7.29
CA TYR A 14 -3.99 3.40 7.71
C TYR A 14 -4.75 2.65 8.80
N ASP A 15 -5.47 3.41 9.62
CA ASP A 15 -6.49 2.91 10.51
C ASP A 15 -7.74 3.77 10.29
N ILE A 16 -8.78 3.16 9.70
CA ILE A 16 -10.01 3.85 9.33
C ILE A 16 -11.16 3.02 9.86
N SER A 17 -11.87 3.55 10.84
CA SER A 17 -12.98 2.92 11.55
C SER A 17 -14.17 2.66 10.62
N ASN A 18 -14.56 3.67 9.85
CA ASN A 18 -15.70 3.59 8.96
C ASN A 18 -15.47 2.60 7.81
N THR A 19 -16.22 1.50 7.79
CA THR A 19 -16.03 0.41 6.82
C THR A 19 -16.19 0.88 5.36
N LYS A 20 -17.12 1.80 5.09
CA LYS A 20 -17.34 2.30 3.71
C LYS A 20 -16.17 3.15 3.24
N VAL A 21 -15.66 4.05 4.09
CA VAL A 21 -14.49 4.89 3.80
C VAL A 21 -13.25 4.02 3.64
N ARG A 22 -13.02 3.08 4.57
CA ARG A 22 -11.91 2.12 4.52
C ARG A 22 -11.90 1.30 3.22
N THR A 23 -13.04 0.75 2.80
CA THR A 23 -13.12 -0.01 1.54
C THR A 23 -12.82 0.87 0.33
N LYS A 24 -13.32 2.11 0.29
CA LYS A 24 -13.02 3.06 -0.80
C LYS A 24 -11.55 3.44 -0.84
N PHE A 25 -10.99 3.77 0.33
CA PHE A 25 -9.57 4.16 0.45
C PHE A 25 -8.66 3.02 0.02
N SER A 26 -8.97 1.81 0.44
CA SER A 26 -8.22 0.63 0.04
C SER A 26 -8.28 0.37 -1.47
N LYS A 27 -9.45 0.47 -2.10
CA LYS A 27 -9.61 0.35 -3.57
C LYS A 27 -8.91 1.47 -4.33
N PHE A 28 -8.81 2.66 -3.72
CA PHE A 28 -8.05 3.77 -4.27
C PHE A 28 -6.55 3.46 -4.29
N LEU A 29 -5.98 2.97 -3.19
CA LEU A 29 -4.56 2.60 -3.11
C LEU A 29 -4.18 1.42 -4.03
N GLU A 30 -5.08 0.47 -4.27
CA GLU A 30 -4.89 -0.65 -5.21
C GLU A 30 -4.60 -0.20 -6.65
N LYS A 31 -4.99 1.03 -7.03
CA LYS A 31 -4.69 1.59 -8.36
C LYS A 31 -3.23 2.00 -8.53
N TYR A 32 -2.50 2.17 -7.43
CA TYR A 32 -1.18 2.81 -7.40
C TYR A 32 -0.09 1.96 -6.77
N GLY A 33 -0.46 0.89 -6.08
CA GLY A 33 0.48 0.08 -5.30
C GLY A 33 0.00 -1.33 -5.03
N VAL A 34 0.84 -2.07 -4.30
CA VAL A 34 0.60 -3.46 -3.92
C VAL A 34 0.19 -3.51 -2.46
N ARG A 35 -0.86 -4.26 -2.15
CA ARG A 35 -1.30 -4.50 -0.78
C ARG A 35 -0.32 -5.46 -0.08
N LEU A 36 0.29 -5.02 1.02
CA LEU A 36 1.20 -5.84 1.84
C LEU A 36 0.48 -6.51 3.00
N GLN A 37 -0.44 -5.79 3.64
CA GLN A 37 -1.30 -6.28 4.72
C GLN A 37 -2.69 -5.66 4.58
N MET A 38 -3.62 -6.03 5.46
CA MET A 38 -5.00 -5.54 5.38
C MET A 38 -5.07 -4.01 5.29
N SER A 39 -4.26 -3.31 6.09
CA SER A 39 -4.20 -1.84 6.12
C SER A 39 -2.83 -1.24 5.76
N VAL A 40 -2.02 -1.97 4.98
CA VAL A 40 -0.66 -1.55 4.61
C VAL A 40 -0.43 -1.75 3.12
N PHE A 41 0.01 -0.71 2.43
CA PHE A 41 0.30 -0.70 0.99
C PHE A 41 1.74 -0.26 0.72
N GLU A 42 2.36 -0.89 -0.28
CA GLU A 42 3.62 -0.47 -0.88
C GLU A 42 3.36 0.24 -2.20
N LEU A 43 3.96 1.41 -2.36
CA LEU A 43 3.97 2.15 -3.61
C LEU A 43 5.39 2.39 -4.11
N GLU A 44 5.52 2.53 -5.43
CA GLU A 44 6.79 2.93 -6.03
C GLU A 44 7.12 4.38 -5.70
N HIS A 45 8.39 4.65 -5.45
CA HIS A 45 8.86 5.99 -5.11
C HIS A 45 8.80 6.94 -6.32
N SER A 46 7.65 7.59 -6.48
CA SER A 46 7.37 8.59 -7.51
C SER A 46 6.74 9.82 -6.88
N THR A 47 7.43 10.96 -6.96
CA THR A 47 6.94 12.26 -6.45
C THR A 47 5.64 12.69 -7.11
N ARG A 48 5.45 12.43 -8.41
CA ARG A 48 4.19 12.73 -9.09
C ARG A 48 3.04 11.89 -8.53
N LEU A 49 3.29 10.60 -8.30
CA LEU A 49 2.28 9.70 -7.76
C LEU A 49 1.89 10.09 -6.33
N LEU A 50 2.88 10.45 -5.52
CA LEU A 50 2.69 10.94 -4.16
C LEU A 50 1.81 12.19 -4.12
N ASN A 51 2.11 13.19 -4.93
CA ASN A 51 1.32 14.42 -4.96
C ASN A 51 -0.16 14.15 -5.27
N VAL A 52 -0.44 13.26 -6.23
CA VAL A 52 -1.81 12.85 -6.57
C VAL A 52 -2.48 12.15 -5.40
N ILE A 53 -1.75 11.30 -4.67
CA ILE A 53 -2.30 10.56 -3.53
C ILE A 53 -2.56 11.48 -2.35
N GLU A 54 -1.62 12.34 -1.99
CA GLU A 54 -1.77 13.31 -0.91
C GLU A 54 -2.91 14.29 -1.19
N GLU A 55 -3.03 14.77 -2.43
CA GLU A 55 -4.13 15.63 -2.84
C GLU A 55 -5.49 14.91 -2.72
N GLN A 56 -5.59 13.67 -3.18
CA GLN A 56 -6.82 12.88 -3.06
C GLN A 56 -7.16 12.54 -1.61
N ILE A 57 -6.16 12.25 -0.77
CA ILE A 57 -6.37 12.08 0.68
C ILE A 57 -6.99 13.35 1.24
N LYS A 58 -6.33 14.49 1.03
CA LYS A 58 -6.74 15.78 1.61
C LYS A 58 -8.11 16.26 1.13
N GLN A 59 -8.41 16.11 -0.16
CA GLN A 59 -9.64 16.65 -0.74
C GLN A 59 -10.85 15.72 -0.59
N TYR A 60 -10.64 14.40 -0.63
CA TYR A 60 -11.74 13.44 -0.68
C TYR A 60 -11.89 12.56 0.56
N PHE A 61 -10.79 12.11 1.16
CA PHE A 61 -10.84 11.14 2.25
C PHE A 61 -10.80 11.81 3.63
N GLU A 62 -9.93 12.80 3.82
CA GLU A 62 -9.77 13.51 5.09
C GLU A 62 -11.09 14.12 5.61
N PRO A 63 -11.96 14.72 4.78
CA PRO A 63 -13.27 15.21 5.24
C PRO A 63 -14.24 14.10 5.70
N LEU A 64 -13.94 12.84 5.42
CA LEU A 64 -14.75 11.67 5.77
C LEU A 64 -14.22 10.93 7.01
N PHE A 65 -13.08 11.36 7.56
CA PHE A 65 -12.46 10.74 8.71
C PHE A 65 -13.18 11.09 10.01
N GLU A 66 -13.24 10.11 10.89
CA GLU A 66 -13.71 10.25 12.27
C GLU A 66 -12.50 10.56 13.19
N ASP A 67 -12.74 11.01 14.42
CA ASP A 67 -11.68 11.52 15.33
C ASP A 67 -10.52 10.54 15.59
N CYS A 68 -10.74 9.24 15.41
CA CYS A 68 -9.75 8.18 15.63
C CYS A 68 -9.11 7.65 14.33
N ASP A 69 -9.51 8.16 13.17
CA ASP A 69 -8.96 7.70 11.90
C ASP A 69 -7.57 8.30 11.64
N SER A 70 -6.66 7.53 11.05
CA SER A 70 -5.30 7.96 10.80
C SER A 70 -4.70 7.33 9.54
N ILE A 71 -3.79 8.07 8.90
CA ILE A 71 -2.96 7.61 7.80
C ILE A 71 -1.51 8.00 8.08
N PHE A 72 -0.58 7.06 7.90
CA PHE A 72 0.85 7.29 7.95
C PHE A 72 1.49 6.99 6.61
N ILE A 73 2.40 7.86 6.17
CA ILE A 73 3.20 7.69 4.96
C ILE A 73 4.68 7.65 5.35
N PHE A 74 5.35 6.54 5.05
CA PHE A 74 6.76 6.33 5.34
C PHE A 74 7.58 6.18 4.07
N TYR A 75 8.78 6.78 4.08
CA TYR A 75 9.78 6.63 3.02
C TYR A 75 10.82 5.62 3.50
N THR A 76 10.89 4.45 2.86
CA THR A 76 11.75 3.37 3.34
C THR A 76 12.31 2.51 2.22
N ASN A 77 13.26 1.63 2.55
CA ASN A 77 13.76 0.59 1.67
C ASN A 77 13.27 -0.77 2.20
N LEU A 78 12.28 -1.34 1.52
CA LEU A 78 11.65 -2.59 1.94
C LEU A 78 12.57 -3.80 1.87
N ASN A 79 13.72 -3.73 1.18
CA ASN A 79 14.72 -4.81 1.24
C ASN A 79 15.30 -5.00 2.66
N LYS A 80 15.12 -4.03 3.56
CA LYS A 80 15.52 -4.12 4.97
C LYS A 80 14.36 -4.50 5.90
N ALA A 81 13.16 -4.73 5.36
CA ALA A 81 12.01 -5.09 6.16
C ALA A 81 12.19 -6.50 6.75
N VAL A 82 11.85 -6.66 8.03
CA VAL A 82 11.78 -7.96 8.69
C VAL A 82 10.31 -8.36 8.77
N ARG A 83 9.97 -9.53 8.22
CA ARG A 83 8.59 -10.01 8.08
C ARG A 83 8.35 -11.25 8.94
N TYR A 84 7.18 -11.31 9.58
CA TYR A 84 6.73 -12.45 10.38
C TYR A 84 5.36 -12.96 9.92
N GLY A 85 5.05 -14.23 10.18
CA GLY A 85 3.79 -14.87 9.81
C GLY A 85 3.57 -14.99 8.28
N ALA A 86 2.31 -14.94 7.85
CA ALA A 86 1.91 -15.13 6.44
C ALA A 86 2.55 -14.11 5.47
N SER A 87 2.99 -12.96 5.97
CA SER A 87 3.68 -11.94 5.16
C SER A 87 5.04 -12.38 4.61
N LYS A 88 5.62 -13.48 5.13
CA LYS A 88 6.87 -14.08 4.64
C LYS A 88 6.77 -14.62 3.21
N HIS A 89 5.57 -14.96 2.74
CA HIS A 89 5.38 -15.50 1.39
C HIS A 89 5.48 -14.42 0.29
N LEU A 90 5.40 -13.12 0.63
CA LEU A 90 5.58 -12.04 -0.35
C LEU A 90 7.00 -11.96 -0.91
N ASP A 91 8.01 -12.43 -0.17
CA ASP A 91 9.41 -12.33 -0.59
C ASP A 91 9.77 -13.30 -1.73
N ASN A 92 8.89 -14.27 -2.05
CA ASN A 92 9.13 -15.30 -3.07
C ASN A 92 8.77 -14.89 -4.51
N GLY A 93 8.44 -13.62 -4.73
CA GLY A 93 8.16 -13.10 -6.07
C GLY A 93 6.73 -13.39 -6.52
N LEU A 94 6.07 -12.33 -6.98
CA LEU A 94 4.89 -12.31 -7.85
C LEU A 94 4.25 -13.69 -8.08
N ILE A 95 3.27 -14.05 -7.26
CA ILE A 95 2.28 -15.05 -7.68
C ILE A 95 1.31 -14.30 -8.58
N PHE A 96 1.57 -14.28 -9.89
CA PHE A 96 0.52 -14.08 -10.87
C PHE A 96 -0.38 -15.31 -10.79
N LEU A 97 -1.53 -15.19 -10.13
CA LEU A 97 -2.64 -16.10 -10.37
C LEU A 97 -3.22 -15.68 -11.72
N ASP A 98 -2.74 -16.33 -12.78
CA ASP A 98 -3.36 -16.24 -14.09
C ASP A 98 -4.73 -16.91 -13.97
N PHE A 99 -5.80 -16.13 -13.93
CA PHE A 99 -7.15 -16.66 -14.07
C PHE A 99 -7.41 -16.91 -15.54
N THR A 100 -6.74 -17.91 -16.10
CA THR A 100 -7.16 -18.51 -17.36
C THR A 100 -7.50 -19.98 -17.13
N GLU A 101 -8.80 -20.21 -17.31
CA GLU A 101 -9.53 -21.46 -17.54
C GLU A 101 -9.97 -22.33 -16.35
N GLY A 102 -11.29 -22.52 -16.28
CA GLY A 102 -11.91 -23.63 -15.58
C GLY A 102 -13.40 -23.42 -15.28
N GLY A 103 -14.27 -23.46 -16.29
CA GLY A 103 -15.73 -23.65 -16.14
C GLY A 103 -16.61 -22.79 -17.03
#